data_AF-A0AAN9VGR9-F1
#
_entry.id   AF-A0AAN9VGR9-F1
#
_cell.length_a   1.000
_cell.length_b   1.000
_cell.length_c   1.000
_cell.angle_alpha   90.00
_cell.angle_beta   90.00
_cell.angle_gamma   90.00
#
_symmetry.space_group_name_H-M   'P 1'
#
loop_
_entity.id
_entity.type
_entity.pdbx_description
1 polymer ?
#
loop_
_entity_poly.entity_id
_entity_poly.type
_entity_poly.pdbx_seq_one_letter_code
_entity_poly.pdbx_strand_id
1 'polypeptide(L)'
;MAECGEILEGFLCPICKADLGSEHQLRIHFQDEAHKEHQDVFKSLKDVFEKAKKKILKIDDEVYVPEFSSNVVPISEPHSSTLFRFEPQEIGEFRCHTAYFRELRNKRLERYTAETNKLLIRLGKLMLDLPVDPLKRKTHEQAIVPWIDDRDVKLCPSCARSFNMMRRKHHCRLCGAIMCHDCTRFLELSEAKKMINMSFGSDGEPNEGASTSIVKNFPPFRPLGRSSSNNSLNSVLSLVDAKTGEQHLRLCIHCKELLETREKLKETRNLKPIISQFYERLQLYITEVDQLCTLYCKMCQSLNCGEKTHTVVEAQELRGKILTLAGSIDNLSKKIAILGTKDVENPPKGRTLQLQQNIKIATNYYLKDRVIGLPSVPTELAFKSLQESRR
;
A
#
# COMPACT_ATOMS: atom_id res chain seq x y z
N MET A 1 -27.79 -44.03 13.77
CA MET A 1 -26.76 -45.08 13.68
C MET A 1 -26.06 -44.88 12.34
N ALA A 2 -24.86 -44.32 12.36
CA ALA A 2 -24.08 -44.03 11.15
C ALA A 2 -23.11 -45.20 10.92
N GLU A 3 -23.16 -45.78 9.73
CA GLU A 3 -22.30 -46.88 9.29
C GLU A 3 -20.83 -46.42 9.27
N CYS A 4 -19.98 -47.20 9.93
CA CYS A 4 -18.54 -47.02 9.97
C CYS A 4 -17.96 -47.45 8.62
N GLY A 5 -17.47 -46.49 7.82
CA GLY A 5 -16.77 -46.80 6.58
C GLY A 5 -15.44 -47.51 6.87
N GLU A 6 -15.23 -48.67 6.26
CA GLU A 6 -14.02 -49.47 6.41
C GLU A 6 -12.77 -48.66 6.03
N ILE A 7 -11.81 -48.59 6.95
CA ILE A 7 -10.48 -48.04 6.70
C ILE A 7 -9.72 -49.09 5.89
N LEU A 8 -9.33 -48.75 4.65
CA LEU A 8 -8.52 -49.62 3.79
C LEU A 8 -7.04 -49.28 3.99
N GLU A 9 -6.27 -50.23 4.52
CA GLU A 9 -4.83 -50.12 4.74
C GLU A 9 -4.10 -51.10 3.81
N GLY A 10 -3.11 -50.63 3.04
CA GLY A 10 -2.39 -51.47 2.06
C GLY A 10 -1.62 -50.67 1.01
N PHE A 11 -1.04 -51.35 0.02
CA PHE A 11 -0.35 -50.73 -1.12
C PHE A 11 -1.37 -50.36 -2.20
N LEU A 12 -2.28 -49.46 -1.84
CA LEU A 12 -3.39 -49.03 -2.67
C LEU A 12 -2.94 -48.03 -3.73
N CYS A 13 -3.35 -48.22 -4.98
CA CYS A 13 -3.20 -47.19 -6.00
C CYS A 13 -4.11 -45.99 -5.66
N PRO A 14 -3.58 -44.76 -5.53
CA PRO A 14 -4.39 -43.59 -5.15
C PRO A 14 -5.37 -43.14 -6.25
N ILE A 15 -5.24 -43.69 -7.47
CA ILE A 15 -6.08 -43.34 -8.62
C ILE A 15 -7.22 -44.35 -8.78
N CYS A 16 -6.93 -45.65 -8.78
CA CYS A 16 -7.95 -46.70 -9.00
C CYS A 16 -8.38 -47.46 -7.74
N LYS A 17 -7.73 -47.20 -6.58
CA LYS A 17 -7.97 -47.85 -5.28
C LYS A 17 -7.75 -49.38 -5.24
N ALA A 18 -7.08 -49.94 -6.24
CA ALA A 18 -6.68 -51.35 -6.23
C ALA A 18 -5.55 -51.59 -5.22
N ASP A 19 -5.65 -52.63 -4.40
CA ASP A 19 -4.56 -53.10 -3.55
C ASP A 19 -3.56 -53.91 -4.37
N LEU A 20 -2.32 -53.42 -4.40
CA LEU A 20 -1.25 -54.01 -5.19
C LEU A 20 -0.24 -54.74 -4.30
N GLY A 21 -0.52 -54.89 -3.00
CA GLY A 21 0.13 -55.82 -2.06
C GLY A 21 1.62 -55.57 -1.78
N SER A 22 2.32 -54.78 -2.59
CA SER A 22 3.73 -54.46 -2.45
C SER A 22 4.10 -53.14 -3.14
N GLU A 23 5.13 -52.47 -2.63
CA GLU A 23 5.67 -51.24 -3.22
C GLU A 23 6.09 -51.44 -4.68
N HIS A 24 6.67 -52.60 -5.02
CA HIS A 24 7.18 -52.89 -6.35
C HIS A 24 6.06 -52.99 -7.38
N GLN A 25 4.98 -53.71 -7.06
CA GLN A 25 3.81 -53.85 -7.93
C GLN A 25 3.03 -52.54 -8.04
N LEU A 26 2.96 -51.74 -6.96
CA LEU A 26 2.42 -50.38 -7.00
C LEU A 26 3.22 -49.49 -7.96
N ARG A 27 4.56 -49.56 -7.92
CA ARG A 27 5.42 -48.79 -8.83
C ARG A 27 5.29 -49.22 -10.29
N ILE A 28 5.16 -50.52 -10.56
CA ILE A 28 4.94 -51.05 -11.91
C ILE A 28 3.55 -50.63 -12.42
N HIS A 29 2.50 -50.76 -11.61
CA HIS A 29 1.15 -50.32 -11.97
C HIS A 29 1.09 -48.81 -12.27
N PHE A 30 1.88 -48.01 -11.55
CA PHE A 30 2.04 -46.58 -11.81
C PHE A 30 2.86 -46.27 -13.07
N GLN A 31 3.67 -47.21 -13.56
CA GLN A 31 4.57 -47.06 -14.71
C GLN A 31 4.02 -47.70 -16.00
N ASP A 32 3.16 -48.70 -15.89
CA ASP A 32 2.52 -49.38 -17.02
C ASP A 32 1.28 -48.62 -17.54
N GLU A 33 0.77 -49.08 -18.69
CA GLU A 33 -0.13 -48.42 -19.64
C GLU A 33 -1.41 -47.75 -19.08
N ALA A 34 -1.83 -48.04 -17.84
CA ALA A 34 -3.05 -47.49 -17.23
C ALA A 34 -3.02 -45.97 -16.98
N HIS A 35 -1.84 -45.35 -16.93
CA HIS A 35 -1.66 -43.91 -16.66
C HIS A 35 -0.70 -43.20 -17.63
N LYS A 36 -0.33 -43.82 -18.76
CA LYS A 36 0.64 -43.28 -19.74
C LYS A 36 0.24 -41.91 -20.30
N GLU A 37 -1.05 -41.66 -20.46
CA GLU A 37 -1.62 -40.40 -20.98
C GLU A 37 -1.29 -39.19 -20.08
N HIS A 38 -1.05 -39.43 -18.79
CA HIS A 38 -0.65 -38.41 -17.84
C HIS A 38 0.87 -38.17 -17.80
N GLN A 39 1.70 -39.01 -18.42
CA GLN A 39 3.16 -38.85 -18.32
C GLN A 39 3.72 -37.72 -19.20
N ASP A 40 3.13 -37.47 -20.37
CA ASP A 40 3.71 -36.55 -21.35
C ASP A 40 3.40 -35.07 -21.03
N VAL A 41 2.27 -34.79 -20.36
CA VAL A 41 2.00 -33.46 -19.76
C VAL A 41 2.90 -33.22 -18.55
N PHE A 42 3.20 -34.27 -17.77
CA PHE A 42 4.10 -34.20 -16.63
C PHE A 42 5.59 -34.08 -17.00
N LYS A 43 6.03 -34.58 -18.17
CA LYS A 43 7.42 -34.41 -18.66
C LYS A 43 7.74 -32.96 -19.02
N SER A 44 6.80 -32.23 -19.63
CA SER A 44 6.97 -30.80 -19.92
C SER A 44 6.98 -29.94 -18.64
N LEU A 45 6.23 -30.34 -17.60
CA LEU A 45 6.22 -29.67 -16.29
C LEU A 45 7.41 -30.08 -15.38
N LYS A 46 8.03 -31.24 -15.60
CA LYS A 46 9.17 -31.75 -14.82
C LYS A 46 10.41 -30.86 -14.94
N ASP A 47 10.67 -30.31 -16.12
CA ASP A 47 11.83 -29.41 -16.32
C ASP A 47 11.68 -28.05 -15.63
N VAL A 48 10.43 -27.61 -15.38
CA VAL A 48 10.13 -26.40 -14.59
C VAL A 48 10.19 -26.71 -13.08
N PHE A 49 9.81 -27.92 -12.67
CA PHE A 49 9.71 -28.32 -11.27
C PHE A 49 11.02 -28.85 -10.65
N GLU A 50 11.98 -29.37 -11.42
CA GLU A 50 13.25 -29.89 -10.90
C GLU A 50 14.13 -28.81 -10.24
N LYS A 51 14.06 -27.56 -10.70
CA LYS A 51 14.75 -26.42 -10.05
C LYS A 51 14.07 -25.97 -8.75
N ALA A 52 12.78 -26.25 -8.57
CA ALA A 52 12.03 -25.93 -7.37
C ALA A 52 12.09 -27.07 -6.34
N LYS A 53 12.11 -28.33 -6.78
CA LYS A 53 12.05 -29.51 -5.91
C LYS A 53 13.34 -29.72 -5.10
N LYS A 54 14.53 -29.48 -5.67
CA LYS A 54 15.82 -29.60 -4.94
C LYS A 54 16.05 -28.52 -3.87
N LYS A 55 15.29 -27.42 -3.88
CA LYS A 55 15.41 -26.32 -2.89
C LYS A 55 14.24 -26.23 -1.90
N ILE A 56 13.13 -26.93 -2.17
CA ILE A 56 11.95 -27.01 -1.29
C ILE A 56 12.01 -28.24 -0.37
N LEU A 57 12.77 -29.28 -0.71
CA LEU A 57 12.98 -30.48 0.13
C LEU A 57 14.25 -30.43 1.01
N LYS A 58 14.93 -29.27 1.13
CA LYS A 58 16.12 -29.06 1.98
C LYS A 58 15.97 -27.89 2.95
N ILE A 59 14.74 -27.53 3.31
CA ILE A 59 14.46 -26.57 4.40
C ILE A 59 13.94 -27.37 5.61
N ASP A 60 14.61 -28.48 5.90
CA ASP A 60 14.64 -29.10 7.22
C ASP A 60 16.13 -29.29 7.49
N ASP A 61 16.74 -28.33 8.19
CA ASP A 61 17.89 -28.51 9.10
C ASP A 61 18.63 -27.20 9.50
N GLU A 62 18.33 -26.03 8.94
CA GLU A 62 18.92 -24.77 9.44
C GLU A 62 17.89 -23.65 9.66
N VAL A 63 17.08 -23.82 10.70
CA VAL A 63 16.45 -22.69 11.40
C VAL A 63 17.30 -22.40 12.64
N TYR A 64 18.11 -21.35 12.58
CA TYR A 64 18.72 -20.75 13.77
C TYR A 64 17.61 -20.20 14.66
N VAL A 65 17.27 -20.96 15.71
CA VAL A 65 16.41 -20.54 16.80
C VAL A 65 17.28 -19.72 17.77
N PRO A 66 16.98 -18.44 18.03
CA PRO A 66 17.69 -17.70 19.06
C PRO A 66 17.36 -18.33 20.43
N GLU A 67 18.37 -18.82 21.13
CA GLU A 67 18.26 -19.29 22.51
C GLU A 67 17.73 -18.15 23.39
N PHE A 68 16.53 -18.33 23.93
CA PHE A 68 16.10 -17.62 25.12
C PHE A 68 15.95 -18.65 26.25
N SER A 69 16.74 -18.44 27.28
CA SER A 69 16.89 -19.30 28.45
C SER A 69 15.60 -19.45 29.26
N SER A 70 15.25 -20.71 29.51
CA SER A 70 14.83 -21.30 30.78
C SER A 70 13.49 -20.86 31.39
N ASN A 71 12.48 -21.76 31.36
CA ASN A 71 12.04 -22.51 32.55
C ASN A 71 10.78 -23.38 32.28
N VAL A 72 10.93 -24.72 32.44
CA VAL A 72 9.95 -25.70 33.00
C VAL A 72 8.77 -26.10 32.04
N VAL A 73 8.38 -27.36 31.71
CA VAL A 73 8.40 -28.76 32.23
C VAL A 73 8.48 -29.74 31.02
N PRO A 74 9.05 -30.97 31.11
CA PRO A 74 9.00 -31.94 30.02
C PRO A 74 7.67 -32.72 29.98
N ILE A 75 7.01 -32.75 28.82
CA ILE A 75 5.95 -33.73 28.52
C ILE A 75 6.40 -34.54 27.30
N SER A 76 6.53 -35.83 27.53
CA SER A 76 6.77 -36.91 26.57
C SER A 76 5.56 -37.13 25.67
N GLU A 77 5.71 -37.00 24.34
CA GLU A 77 5.38 -38.04 23.33
C GLU A 77 5.53 -37.51 21.89
N PRO A 78 5.87 -38.38 20.91
CA PRO A 78 6.21 -37.98 19.55
C PRO A 78 4.99 -38.09 18.62
N HIS A 79 4.34 -36.95 18.32
CA HIS A 79 3.33 -36.90 17.26
C HIS A 79 3.70 -35.87 16.19
N SER A 80 4.13 -36.44 15.05
CA SER A 80 3.66 -36.15 13.70
C SER A 80 3.33 -34.69 13.39
N SER A 81 4.22 -34.07 12.60
CA SER A 81 3.87 -33.22 11.47
C SER A 81 2.66 -32.31 11.70
N THR A 82 2.86 -31.23 12.48
CA THR A 82 1.91 -30.12 12.62
C THR A 82 1.54 -29.58 11.24
N LEU A 83 0.45 -30.13 10.71
CA LEU A 83 -0.39 -29.49 9.72
C LEU A 83 -0.74 -28.11 10.29
N PHE A 84 -0.17 -27.06 9.71
CA PHE A 84 -0.72 -25.70 9.83
C PHE A 84 -2.06 -25.65 9.07
N ARG A 85 -3.02 -26.44 9.52
CA ARG A 85 -4.43 -26.12 9.38
C ARG A 85 -4.61 -24.97 10.35
N PHE A 86 -4.77 -23.75 9.84
CA PHE A 86 -5.36 -22.68 10.63
C PHE A 86 -6.74 -23.18 11.04
N GLU A 87 -6.82 -23.89 12.17
CA GLU A 87 -8.05 -23.92 12.93
C GLU A 87 -8.41 -22.45 13.18
N PRO A 88 -9.66 -22.02 12.93
CA PRO A 88 -10.08 -20.68 13.28
C PRO A 88 -9.88 -20.56 14.80
N GLN A 89 -8.76 -19.97 15.21
CA GLN A 89 -8.51 -19.72 16.60
C GLN A 89 -9.63 -18.80 17.07
N GLU A 90 -10.46 -19.26 18.00
CA GLU A 90 -11.41 -18.38 18.67
C GLU A 90 -10.57 -17.27 19.31
N ILE A 91 -10.73 -16.05 18.77
CA ILE A 91 -9.96 -14.90 19.20
C ILE A 91 -10.17 -14.79 20.71
N GLY A 92 -9.08 -14.85 21.49
CA GLY A 92 -9.14 -14.53 22.92
C GLY A 92 -9.63 -13.10 23.15
N GLU A 93 -9.59 -12.58 24.37
CA GLU A 93 -9.97 -11.18 24.62
C GLU A 93 -9.05 -10.20 23.85
N PHE A 94 -9.51 -9.70 22.70
CA PHE A 94 -8.75 -8.76 21.87
C PHE A 94 -8.99 -7.34 22.36
N ARG A 95 -7.94 -6.68 22.86
CA ARG A 95 -7.97 -5.26 23.19
C ARG A 95 -7.41 -4.44 22.04
N CYS A 96 -8.31 -3.75 21.33
CA CYS A 96 -7.96 -2.84 20.25
C CYS A 96 -7.72 -1.42 20.79
N HIS A 97 -6.45 -1.03 20.99
CA HIS A 97 -6.12 0.35 21.36
C HIS A 97 -6.15 1.33 20.17
N THR A 98 -6.55 0.88 18.98
CA THR A 98 -6.57 1.70 17.77
C THR A 98 -7.50 2.91 17.90
N ALA A 99 -8.66 2.76 18.55
CA ALA A 99 -9.59 3.86 18.75
C ALA A 99 -8.99 4.95 19.67
N TYR A 100 -8.44 4.54 20.82
CA TYR A 100 -7.76 5.43 21.76
C TYR A 100 -6.56 6.14 21.11
N PHE A 101 -5.72 5.40 20.38
CA PHE A 101 -4.59 5.95 19.63
C PHE A 101 -5.07 6.98 18.58
N ARG A 102 -6.12 6.67 17.82
CA ARG A 102 -6.68 7.59 16.82
C ARG A 102 -7.19 8.86 17.47
N GLU A 103 -7.88 8.78 18.62
CA GLU A 103 -8.37 9.97 19.32
C GLU A 103 -7.24 10.90 19.75
N LEU A 104 -6.20 10.36 20.41
CA LEU A 104 -5.03 11.15 20.81
C LEU A 104 -4.30 11.76 19.61
N ARG A 105 -4.12 10.95 18.55
CA ARG A 105 -3.48 11.38 17.31
C ARG A 105 -4.29 12.49 16.64
N ASN A 106 -5.62 12.35 16.56
CA ASN A 106 -6.52 13.31 15.91
C ASN A 106 -6.47 14.65 16.63
N LYS A 107 -6.55 14.69 17.97
CA LYS A 107 -6.40 15.92 18.76
C LYS A 107 -5.08 16.65 18.48
N ARG A 108 -3.99 15.92 18.23
CA ARG A 108 -2.70 16.50 17.84
C ARG A 108 -2.70 16.97 16.38
N LEU A 109 -3.19 16.14 15.47
CA LEU A 109 -3.20 16.41 14.03
C LEU A 109 -4.13 17.56 13.66
N GLU A 110 -5.27 17.69 14.34
CA GLU A 110 -6.26 18.76 14.16
C GLU A 110 -5.64 20.13 14.41
N ARG A 111 -4.80 20.27 15.44
CA ARG A 111 -4.10 21.53 15.72
C ARG A 111 -3.19 21.94 14.56
N TYR A 112 -2.31 21.04 14.11
CA TYR A 112 -1.43 21.31 12.97
C TYR A 112 -2.21 21.55 11.68
N THR A 113 -3.26 20.74 11.43
CA THR A 113 -4.06 20.85 10.20
C THR A 113 -4.83 22.15 10.16
N ALA A 114 -5.44 22.56 11.28
CA ALA A 114 -6.15 23.82 11.37
C ALA A 114 -5.21 25.02 11.19
N GLU A 115 -4.02 24.99 11.80
CA GLU A 115 -3.00 26.02 11.62
C GLU A 115 -2.53 26.11 10.17
N THR A 116 -2.12 24.98 9.56
CA THR A 116 -1.66 24.97 8.16
C THR A 116 -2.76 25.37 7.18
N ASN A 117 -4.01 24.91 7.37
CA ASN A 117 -5.13 25.30 6.52
C ASN A 117 -5.41 26.82 6.60
N LYS A 118 -5.31 27.42 7.80
CA LYS A 118 -5.40 28.88 7.96
C LYS A 118 -4.30 29.59 7.17
N LEU A 119 -3.06 29.09 7.20
CA LEU A 119 -1.97 29.65 6.40
C LEU A 119 -2.22 29.52 4.91
N LEU A 120 -2.72 28.39 4.42
CA LEU A 120 -3.03 28.18 3.01
C LEU A 120 -4.16 29.10 2.51
N ILE A 121 -5.22 29.29 3.30
CA ILE A 121 -6.30 30.22 2.95
C ILE A 121 -5.75 31.64 2.83
N ARG A 122 -4.89 32.06 3.78
CA ARG A 122 -4.23 33.37 3.72
C ARG A 122 -3.29 33.50 2.54
N LEU A 123 -2.50 32.46 2.25
CA LEU A 123 -1.63 32.40 1.09
C LEU A 123 -2.45 32.54 -0.21
N GLY A 124 -3.56 31.82 -0.33
CA GLY A 124 -4.51 31.95 -1.43
C GLY A 124 -5.00 33.38 -1.59
N LYS A 125 -5.48 33.99 -0.51
CA LYS A 125 -5.95 35.39 -0.53
C LYS A 125 -4.85 36.38 -0.92
N LEU A 126 -3.61 36.19 -0.44
CA LEU A 126 -2.48 37.05 -0.79
C LEU A 126 -2.12 36.97 -2.28
N MET A 127 -2.38 35.83 -2.89
CA MET A 127 -2.06 35.57 -4.29
C MET A 127 -3.18 35.92 -5.26
N LEU A 128 -4.42 36.01 -4.77
CA LEU A 128 -5.54 36.57 -5.51
C LEU A 128 -5.32 38.09 -5.66
N ASP A 129 -5.37 38.56 -6.91
CA ASP A 129 -5.29 39.99 -7.29
C ASP A 129 -4.06 40.73 -6.76
N LEU A 130 -2.89 40.07 -6.76
CA LEU A 130 -1.65 40.65 -6.27
C LEU A 130 -1.29 41.94 -7.06
N PRO A 131 -1.34 43.13 -6.42
CA PRO A 131 -1.08 44.38 -7.13
C PRO A 131 0.39 44.49 -7.56
N VAL A 132 0.61 44.94 -8.80
CA VAL A 132 1.97 45.23 -9.32
C VAL A 132 2.58 46.45 -8.60
N ASP A 133 1.72 47.42 -8.24
CA ASP A 133 2.14 48.61 -7.51
C ASP A 133 2.57 48.27 -6.07
N PRO A 134 3.80 48.62 -5.64
CA PRO A 134 4.32 48.24 -4.34
C PRO A 134 3.52 48.79 -3.14
N LEU A 135 2.96 50.00 -3.27
CA LEU A 135 2.17 50.63 -2.22
C LEU A 135 0.79 49.96 -2.06
N LYS A 136 0.14 49.63 -3.19
CA LYS A 136 -1.13 48.89 -3.19
C LYS A 136 -0.93 47.47 -2.68
N ARG A 137 0.20 46.84 -3.02
CA ARG A 137 0.58 45.52 -2.52
C ARG A 137 0.73 45.50 -1.00
N LYS A 138 1.43 46.47 -0.40
CA LYS A 138 1.53 46.55 1.07
C LYS A 138 0.15 46.67 1.72
N THR A 139 -0.73 47.48 1.14
CA THR A 139 -2.10 47.67 1.65
C THR A 139 -2.92 46.38 1.52
N HIS A 140 -2.78 45.66 0.40
CA HIS A 140 -3.40 44.35 0.17
C HIS A 140 -2.91 43.30 1.18
N GLU A 141 -1.59 43.21 1.38
CA GLU A 141 -0.98 42.29 2.35
C GLU A 141 -1.50 42.54 3.78
N GLN A 142 -1.59 43.81 4.18
CA GLN A 142 -2.09 44.22 5.49
C GLN A 142 -3.60 44.03 5.66
N ALA A 143 -4.39 44.15 4.58
CA ALA A 143 -5.82 43.90 4.60
C ALA A 143 -6.15 42.41 4.82
N ILE A 144 -5.31 41.51 4.31
CA ILE A 144 -5.50 40.07 4.44
C ILE A 144 -4.99 39.54 5.78
N VAL A 145 -3.83 40.04 6.22
CA VAL A 145 -3.21 39.65 7.48
C VAL A 145 -2.86 40.91 8.27
N PRO A 146 -3.52 41.16 9.43
CA PRO A 146 -3.14 42.25 10.32
C PRO A 146 -1.71 42.07 10.81
N TRP A 147 -0.88 43.08 10.61
CA TRP A 147 0.50 43.09 11.07
C TRP A 147 0.57 43.59 12.51
N ILE A 148 1.35 42.91 13.34
CA ILE A 148 1.61 43.37 14.71
C ILE A 148 2.39 44.69 14.64
N ASP A 149 2.04 45.63 15.52
CA ASP A 149 2.72 46.92 15.59
C ASP A 149 4.16 46.73 16.09
N ASP A 150 5.09 47.50 15.54
CA ASP A 150 6.50 47.39 15.88
C ASP A 150 6.73 47.67 17.37
N ARG A 151 5.90 48.48 18.01
CA ARG A 151 6.07 48.89 19.42
C ARG A 151 5.87 47.73 20.40
N ASP A 152 5.01 46.78 20.04
CA ASP A 152 4.60 45.69 20.93
C ASP A 152 5.65 44.56 20.99
N VAL A 153 6.58 44.52 20.03
CA VAL A 153 7.56 43.45 19.91
C VAL A 153 8.97 43.96 20.19
N LYS A 154 9.49 43.66 21.38
CA LYS A 154 10.86 44.01 21.81
C LYS A 154 11.90 42.95 21.44
N LEU A 155 11.50 41.67 21.42
CA LEU A 155 12.36 40.52 21.16
C LEU A 155 11.80 39.70 19.99
N CYS A 156 12.68 39.06 19.22
CA CYS A 156 12.25 38.12 18.17
C CYS A 156 11.56 36.90 18.82
N PRO A 157 10.30 36.56 18.47
CA PRO A 157 9.58 35.43 19.06
C PRO A 157 10.23 34.07 18.81
N SER A 158 11.04 33.94 17.76
CA SER A 158 11.68 32.68 17.37
C SER A 158 13.04 32.46 18.07
N CYS A 159 13.88 33.48 18.20
CA CYS A 159 15.23 33.35 18.76
C CYS A 159 15.46 34.14 20.05
N ALA A 160 14.44 34.82 20.57
CA ALA A 160 14.45 35.66 21.77
C ALA A 160 15.46 36.82 21.79
N ARG A 161 16.18 37.08 20.68
CA ARG A 161 17.14 38.19 20.58
C ARG A 161 16.43 39.54 20.45
N SER A 162 16.95 40.57 21.11
CA SER A 162 16.43 41.93 21.06
C SER A 162 16.65 42.59 19.71
N PHE A 163 15.67 43.35 19.25
CA PHE A 163 15.83 44.19 18.05
C PHE A 163 16.69 45.42 18.35
N ASN A 164 17.51 45.82 17.38
CA ASN A 164 18.35 47.02 17.44
C ASN A 164 18.61 47.56 16.02
N MET A 165 19.45 48.58 15.85
CA MET A 165 19.71 49.17 14.53
C MET A 165 20.27 48.17 13.50
N MET A 166 21.04 47.17 13.94
CA MET A 166 21.58 46.10 13.09
C MET A 166 20.59 44.94 12.90
N ARG A 167 19.86 44.56 13.96
CA ARG A 167 18.81 43.54 13.93
C ARG A 167 17.45 44.19 13.76
N ARG A 168 17.09 44.44 12.50
CA ARG A 168 15.82 45.08 12.11
C ARG A 168 14.63 44.12 12.22
N LYS A 169 13.44 44.70 12.29
CA LYS A 169 12.14 44.03 12.38
C LYS A 169 11.61 43.69 10.99
N HIS A 170 11.05 42.50 10.83
CA HIS A 170 10.45 42.04 9.58
C HIS A 170 9.13 41.30 9.82
N HIS A 171 8.06 41.71 9.14
CA HIS A 171 6.76 41.05 9.23
C HIS A 171 6.69 39.79 8.34
N CYS A 172 6.12 38.73 8.90
CA CYS A 172 5.67 37.57 8.15
C CYS A 172 4.35 37.89 7.43
N ARG A 173 4.30 37.66 6.12
CA ARG A 173 3.11 37.94 5.31
C ARG A 173 1.92 37.02 5.60
N LEU A 174 2.14 35.84 6.22
CA LEU A 174 1.07 34.87 6.51
C LEU A 174 0.49 34.93 7.92
N CYS A 175 1.28 35.34 8.91
CA CYS A 175 0.81 35.43 10.30
C CYS A 175 0.90 36.84 10.91
N GLY A 176 1.54 37.80 10.25
CA GLY A 176 1.66 39.18 10.73
C GLY A 176 2.69 39.37 11.85
N ALA A 177 3.32 38.30 12.33
CA ALA A 177 4.32 38.35 13.39
C ALA A 177 5.63 39.02 12.93
N ILE A 178 6.32 39.66 13.87
CA ILE A 178 7.60 40.34 13.65
C ILE A 178 8.76 39.41 14.00
N MET A 179 9.71 39.26 13.08
CA MET A 179 10.89 38.40 13.21
C MET A 179 12.16 39.16 12.80
N CYS A 180 13.33 38.67 13.21
CA CYS A 180 14.62 39.13 12.67
C CYS A 180 14.94 38.45 11.34
N HIS A 181 15.90 39.00 10.57
CA HIS A 181 16.32 38.46 9.28
C HIS A 181 16.59 36.94 9.33
N ASP A 182 17.39 36.49 10.31
CA ASP A 182 17.77 35.09 10.52
C ASP A 182 16.57 34.13 10.72
N CYS A 183 15.46 34.66 11.25
CA CYS A 183 14.23 33.91 11.55
C CYS A 183 13.14 34.11 10.47
N THR A 184 13.52 34.70 9.33
CA THR A 184 12.65 34.80 8.16
C THR A 184 13.19 34.01 6.98
N ARG A 185 12.30 33.58 6.10
CA ARG A 185 12.61 32.91 4.84
C ARG A 185 11.75 33.47 3.74
N PHE A 186 12.20 33.35 2.50
CA PHE A 186 11.40 33.69 1.34
C PHE A 186 10.71 32.45 0.79
N LEU A 187 9.50 32.64 0.29
CA LEU A 187 8.72 31.69 -0.48
C LEU A 187 8.52 32.29 -1.87
N GLU A 188 8.88 31.57 -2.92
CA GLU A 188 8.68 32.02 -4.28
C GLU A 188 7.19 32.01 -4.64
N LEU A 189 6.75 32.95 -5.47
CA LEU A 189 5.34 32.95 -5.92
C LEU A 189 4.98 31.70 -6.75
N SER A 190 5.93 31.14 -7.49
CA SER A 190 5.77 29.88 -8.24
C SER A 190 5.44 28.70 -7.32
N GLU A 191 6.23 28.54 -6.25
CA GLU A 191 6.04 27.53 -5.19
C GLU A 191 4.71 27.75 -4.48
N ALA A 192 4.39 29.00 -4.13
CA ALA A 192 3.15 29.33 -3.47
C ALA A 192 1.91 28.98 -4.31
N LYS A 193 1.95 29.19 -5.64
CA LYS A 193 0.87 28.78 -6.57
C LYS A 193 0.64 27.26 -6.53
N LYS A 194 1.73 26.47 -6.55
CA LYS A 194 1.66 25.00 -6.48
C LYS A 194 1.00 24.52 -5.19
N MET A 195 1.30 25.15 -4.05
CA MET A 195 0.72 24.79 -2.75
C MET A 195 -0.80 25.05 -2.67
N ILE A 196 -1.31 26.09 -3.34
CA ILE A 196 -2.73 26.45 -3.36
C ILE A 196 -3.54 25.58 -4.33
N ASN A 197 -3.06 25.43 -5.58
CA ASN A 197 -3.82 24.81 -6.66
C ASN A 197 -4.20 23.35 -6.39
N MET A 198 -3.45 22.64 -5.54
CA MET A 198 -3.75 21.24 -5.21
C MET A 198 -4.52 21.07 -3.89
N SER A 199 -4.78 22.16 -3.16
CA SER A 199 -5.55 22.12 -1.89
C SER A 199 -7.06 22.36 -2.10
N PHE A 200 -7.47 22.83 -3.28
CA PHE A 200 -8.87 23.00 -3.69
C PHE A 200 -9.09 22.08 -4.90
N GLY A 201 -9.74 20.93 -4.69
CA GLY A 201 -9.72 19.79 -5.62
C GLY A 201 -10.00 20.13 -7.09
N SER A 202 -9.18 19.57 -7.98
CA SER A 202 -9.55 19.29 -9.36
C SER A 202 -9.34 17.80 -9.63
N ASP A 203 -10.37 17.00 -9.33
CA ASP A 203 -10.65 15.83 -10.16
C ASP A 203 -11.38 16.39 -11.39
N GLY A 204 -10.65 16.60 -12.49
CA GLY A 204 -11.17 17.14 -13.74
C GLY A 204 -10.05 17.45 -14.71
N GLU A 205 -10.10 16.81 -15.88
CA GLU A 205 -9.17 16.93 -17.00
C GLU A 205 -8.84 18.37 -17.41
N PRO A 206 -7.67 18.61 -18.02
CA PRO A 206 -7.28 19.93 -18.49
C PRO A 206 -8.07 20.29 -19.75
N ASN A 207 -9.07 21.15 -19.61
CA ASN A 207 -9.66 21.85 -20.75
C ASN A 207 -9.15 23.30 -20.73
N GLU A 208 -8.30 23.64 -21.70
CA GLU A 208 -7.83 25.00 -21.92
C GLU A 208 -9.03 25.89 -22.27
N GLY A 209 -9.32 26.90 -21.44
CA GLY A 209 -10.29 27.95 -21.80
C GLY A 209 -11.25 28.47 -20.74
N ALA A 210 -10.99 28.31 -19.43
CA ALA A 210 -11.87 28.89 -18.40
C ALA A 210 -11.10 29.74 -17.38
N SER A 211 -10.78 30.97 -17.78
CA SER A 211 -10.49 32.05 -16.85
C SER A 211 -11.75 32.38 -16.01
N THR A 212 -11.55 32.54 -14.70
CA THR A 212 -12.35 33.41 -13.80
C THR A 212 -13.83 33.06 -13.50
N SER A 213 -14.13 31.98 -12.77
CA SER A 213 -15.52 31.81 -12.28
C SER A 213 -15.77 31.10 -10.94
N ILE A 214 -14.77 30.71 -10.12
CA ILE A 214 -15.05 29.87 -8.93
C ILE A 214 -14.86 30.58 -7.56
N VAL A 215 -14.30 31.80 -7.49
CA VAL A 215 -14.01 32.48 -6.19
C VAL A 215 -15.08 33.50 -5.76
N LYS A 216 -16.32 33.41 -6.28
CA LYS A 216 -17.41 34.34 -5.93
C LYS A 216 -18.07 34.10 -4.55
N ASN A 217 -17.65 33.08 -3.80
CA ASN A 217 -18.30 32.72 -2.51
C ASN A 217 -17.62 33.28 -1.24
N PHE A 218 -16.79 34.32 -1.35
CA PHE A 218 -16.32 35.05 -0.16
C PHE A 218 -17.12 36.35 0.02
N PRO A 219 -17.64 36.64 1.23
CA PRO A 219 -18.39 37.87 1.45
C PRO A 219 -17.47 39.09 1.24
N PRO A 220 -17.99 40.20 0.69
CA PRO A 220 -17.20 41.41 0.47
C PRO A 220 -16.75 42.01 1.81
N PHE A 221 -15.44 42.21 1.97
CA PHE A 221 -14.88 42.90 3.13
C PHE A 221 -15.29 44.37 3.13
N ARG A 222 -15.86 44.85 4.24
CA ARG A 222 -15.98 46.29 4.54
C ARG A 222 -14.70 46.77 5.23
N PRO A 223 -14.00 47.78 4.70
CA PRO A 223 -12.79 48.30 5.34
C PRO A 223 -13.16 49.11 6.59
N LEU A 224 -12.61 48.74 7.75
CA LEU A 224 -12.60 49.59 8.93
C LEU A 224 -11.43 50.58 8.84
N GLY A 225 -11.70 51.84 9.20
CA GLY A 225 -10.80 52.97 9.03
C GLY A 225 -9.58 52.98 9.96
N ARG A 226 -8.41 53.11 9.32
CA ARG A 226 -7.15 53.80 9.67
C ARG A 226 -6.68 53.89 11.14
N SER A 227 -5.39 53.58 11.32
CA SER A 227 -4.41 54.59 11.77
C SER A 227 -3.09 54.44 10.99
N SER A 228 -2.57 55.56 10.50
CA SER A 228 -1.38 55.65 9.65
C SER A 228 -0.15 55.87 10.52
N SER A 229 0.82 54.97 10.44
CA SER A 229 2.19 55.27 10.85
C SER A 229 3.13 54.92 9.70
N ASN A 230 3.69 55.97 9.09
CA ASN A 230 4.76 55.87 8.11
C ASN A 230 6.01 55.32 8.80
N ASN A 231 6.35 54.05 8.55
CA ASN A 231 7.67 53.55 8.86
C ASN A 231 8.25 52.66 7.74
N SER A 232 9.41 53.12 7.27
CA SER A 232 10.42 52.50 6.39
C SER A 232 9.98 51.86 5.05
N LEU A 233 10.29 52.58 3.98
CA LEU A 233 10.32 52.13 2.56
C LEU A 233 11.25 50.93 2.31
N ASN A 234 12.08 50.53 3.28
CA ASN A 234 12.98 49.39 3.19
C ASN A 234 12.29 48.01 3.22
N SER A 235 10.99 47.93 3.55
CA SER A 235 10.23 46.68 3.41
C SER A 235 9.89 46.34 1.95
N VAL A 236 10.04 47.32 1.05
CA VAL A 236 9.61 47.27 -0.36
C VAL A 236 10.75 46.83 -1.27
N LEU A 237 12.00 47.16 -0.93
CA LEU A 237 13.19 46.84 -1.73
C LEU A 237 13.60 45.36 -1.71
N SER A 238 12.86 44.51 -1.00
CA SER A 238 13.18 43.09 -0.80
C SER A 238 12.22 42.15 -1.55
N LEU A 239 11.48 42.67 -2.54
CA LEU A 239 10.38 41.97 -3.24
C LEU A 239 10.66 41.67 -4.71
N VAL A 240 11.82 42.09 -5.24
CA VAL A 240 12.28 41.78 -6.58
C VAL A 240 13.76 41.45 -6.47
N ASP A 241 14.16 40.24 -6.85
CA ASP A 241 15.58 39.99 -7.06
C ASP A 241 16.01 40.75 -8.31
N ALA A 242 16.96 41.68 -8.17
CA ALA A 242 17.44 42.52 -9.27
C ALA A 242 18.09 41.69 -10.40
N LYS A 243 18.33 40.39 -10.18
CA LYS A 243 18.91 39.47 -11.15
C LYS A 243 17.90 38.60 -11.90
N THR A 244 16.74 38.28 -11.31
CA THR A 244 15.76 37.33 -11.90
C THR A 244 14.37 37.93 -12.14
N GLY A 245 14.06 39.10 -11.57
CA GLY A 245 12.72 39.70 -11.67
C GLY A 245 11.65 38.95 -10.88
N GLU A 246 12.03 37.92 -10.11
CA GLU A 246 11.08 37.07 -9.39
C GLU A 246 10.62 37.71 -8.08
N GLN A 247 9.31 37.59 -7.84
CA GLN A 247 8.64 38.13 -6.68
C GLN A 247 8.56 37.07 -5.57
N HIS A 248 8.78 37.48 -4.33
CA HIS A 248 8.87 36.59 -3.18
C HIS A 248 7.97 37.05 -2.03
N LEU A 249 7.46 36.11 -1.23
CA LEU A 249 6.76 36.37 0.02
C LEU A 249 7.68 36.07 1.21
N ARG A 250 7.84 37.03 2.11
CA ARG A 250 8.61 36.83 3.34
C ARG A 250 7.77 36.18 4.43
N LEU A 251 8.21 35.02 4.89
CA LEU A 251 7.58 34.22 5.93
C LEU A 251 8.47 34.10 7.16
N CYS A 252 7.89 33.86 8.33
CA CYS A 252 8.67 33.36 9.47
C CYS A 252 9.00 31.88 9.24
N ILE A 253 10.04 31.39 9.93
CA ILE A 253 10.45 29.98 9.83
C ILE A 253 9.28 29.02 10.12
N HIS A 254 8.47 29.30 11.15
CA HIS A 254 7.36 28.43 11.55
C HIS A 254 6.29 28.31 10.47
N CYS A 255 5.91 29.42 9.82
CA CYS A 255 4.93 29.37 8.73
C CYS A 255 5.47 28.62 7.52
N LYS A 256 6.77 28.79 7.19
CA LYS A 256 7.41 28.06 6.09
C LYS A 256 7.48 26.56 6.40
N GLU A 257 7.93 26.18 7.58
CA GLU A 257 8.01 24.78 8.04
C GLU A 257 6.64 24.09 8.01
N LEU A 258 5.56 24.76 8.45
CA LEU A 258 4.21 24.21 8.40
C LEU A 258 3.72 23.94 6.97
N LEU A 259 4.06 24.83 6.02
CA LEU A 259 3.72 24.65 4.60
C LEU A 259 4.54 23.52 3.97
N GLU A 260 5.86 23.50 4.19
CA GLU A 260 6.76 22.46 3.66
C GLU A 260 6.44 21.07 4.23
N THR A 261 6.16 20.99 5.53
CA THR A 261 5.78 19.73 6.19
C THR A 261 4.51 19.15 5.57
N ARG A 262 3.54 20.01 5.24
CA ARG A 262 2.32 19.57 4.55
C ARG A 262 2.63 19.06 3.14
N GLU A 263 3.47 19.75 2.38
CA GLU A 263 3.80 19.32 1.02
C GLU A 263 4.50 17.95 1.04
N LYS A 264 5.45 17.74 1.96
CA LYS A 264 6.08 16.43 2.18
C LYS A 264 5.08 15.33 2.56
N LEU A 265 4.12 15.65 3.44
CA LEU A 265 3.06 14.71 3.81
C LEU A 265 2.15 14.38 2.63
N LYS A 266 1.87 15.35 1.77
CA LYS A 266 1.07 15.17 0.56
C LYS A 266 1.80 14.31 -0.48
N GLU A 267 3.09 14.57 -0.71
CA GLU A 267 3.96 13.71 -1.52
C GLU A 267 3.93 12.28 -0.97
N THR A 268 4.13 12.10 0.33
CA THR A 268 4.12 10.78 0.98
C THR A 268 2.75 10.07 0.84
N ARG A 269 1.63 10.80 0.90
CA ARG A 269 0.28 10.23 0.68
C ARG A 269 0.05 9.77 -0.75
N ASN A 270 0.63 10.50 -1.71
CA ASN A 270 0.53 10.17 -3.13
C ASN A 270 1.48 9.03 -3.53
N LEU A 271 2.55 8.81 -2.75
CA LEU A 271 3.45 7.67 -2.91
C LEU A 271 2.79 6.40 -2.36
N LYS A 272 1.97 5.72 -3.18
CA LYS A 272 1.60 4.33 -2.90
C LYS A 272 2.87 3.47 -2.97
N PRO A 273 3.31 2.86 -1.85
CA PRO A 273 4.56 2.10 -1.86
C PRO A 273 4.41 0.93 -2.85
N ILE A 274 5.48 0.63 -3.59
CA ILE A 274 5.47 -0.37 -4.67
C ILE A 274 4.98 -1.74 -4.16
N ILE A 275 5.30 -2.08 -2.91
CA ILE A 275 4.81 -3.30 -2.26
C ILE A 275 3.29 -3.36 -2.16
N SER A 276 2.60 -2.24 -1.92
CA SER A 276 1.13 -2.17 -1.88
C SER A 276 0.57 -2.46 -3.26
N GLN A 277 1.15 -1.89 -4.31
CA GLN A 277 0.70 -2.12 -5.68
C GLN A 277 0.88 -3.59 -6.10
N PHE A 278 2.00 -4.22 -5.73
CA PHE A 278 2.21 -5.65 -5.98
C PHE A 278 1.28 -6.54 -5.17
N TYR A 279 1.01 -6.19 -3.91
CA TYR A 279 0.11 -6.95 -3.06
C TYR A 279 -1.35 -6.82 -3.52
N GLU A 280 -1.81 -5.62 -3.88
CA GLU A 280 -3.14 -5.40 -4.47
C GLU A 280 -3.33 -6.26 -5.73
N ARG A 281 -2.33 -6.28 -6.63
CA ARG A 281 -2.37 -7.13 -7.83
C ARG A 281 -2.35 -8.63 -7.50
N LEU A 282 -1.57 -9.04 -6.50
CA LEU A 282 -1.53 -10.42 -6.02
C LEU A 282 -2.91 -10.87 -5.52
N GLN A 283 -3.60 -10.02 -4.74
CA GLN A 283 -4.93 -10.30 -4.21
C GLN A 283 -5.99 -10.40 -5.30
N LEU A 284 -5.90 -9.58 -6.36
CA LEU A 284 -6.78 -9.70 -7.52
C LEU A 284 -6.64 -11.08 -8.20
N TYR A 285 -5.42 -11.55 -8.41
CA TYR A 285 -5.19 -12.88 -8.98
C TYR A 285 -5.65 -14.02 -8.06
N ILE A 286 -5.45 -13.90 -6.75
CA ILE A 286 -5.97 -14.88 -5.77
C ILE A 286 -7.49 -14.98 -5.90
N THR A 287 -8.19 -13.84 -5.92
CA THR A 287 -9.65 -13.79 -6.06
C THR A 287 -10.13 -14.40 -7.37
N GLU A 288 -9.44 -14.11 -8.48
CA GLU A 288 -9.75 -14.69 -9.79
C GLU A 288 -9.55 -16.21 -9.79
N VAL A 289 -8.44 -16.71 -9.23
CA VAL A 289 -8.20 -18.16 -9.10
C VAL A 289 -9.27 -18.82 -8.24
N ASP A 290 -9.69 -18.22 -7.13
CA ASP A 290 -10.73 -18.79 -6.27
C ASP A 290 -12.08 -18.92 -6.99
N GLN A 291 -12.45 -17.93 -7.81
CA GLN A 291 -13.65 -17.99 -8.65
C GLN A 291 -13.55 -19.11 -9.69
N LEU A 292 -12.42 -19.22 -10.38
CA LEU A 292 -12.19 -20.26 -11.38
C LEU A 292 -12.12 -21.66 -10.77
N CYS A 293 -11.49 -21.83 -9.60
CA CYS A 293 -11.47 -23.09 -8.87
C CYS A 293 -12.88 -23.52 -8.46
N THR A 294 -13.72 -22.58 -8.01
CA THR A 294 -15.12 -22.86 -7.66
C THR A 294 -15.91 -23.34 -8.87
N LEU A 295 -15.75 -22.68 -10.03
CA LEU A 295 -16.37 -23.10 -11.28
C LEU A 295 -15.86 -24.47 -11.74
N TYR A 296 -14.56 -24.69 -11.66
CA TYR A 296 -13.91 -25.95 -12.02
C TYR A 296 -14.40 -27.12 -11.18
N CYS A 297 -14.50 -26.96 -9.85
CA CYS A 297 -15.02 -28.00 -8.97
C CYS A 297 -16.47 -28.39 -9.32
N LYS A 298 -17.34 -27.43 -9.62
CA LYS A 298 -18.72 -27.70 -10.05
C LYS A 298 -18.76 -28.45 -11.38
N MET A 299 -17.92 -28.05 -12.33
CA MET A 299 -17.80 -28.70 -13.63
C MET A 299 -17.27 -30.13 -13.51
N CYS A 300 -16.26 -30.37 -12.66
CA CYS A 300 -15.77 -31.72 -12.36
C CYS A 300 -16.86 -32.60 -11.72
N GLN A 301 -17.65 -32.06 -10.79
CA GLN A 301 -18.76 -32.80 -10.19
C GLN A 301 -19.81 -33.20 -11.25
N SER A 302 -20.22 -32.27 -12.09
CA SER A 302 -21.18 -32.51 -13.18
C SER A 302 -20.68 -33.56 -14.18
N LEU A 303 -19.41 -33.49 -14.57
CA LEU A 303 -18.76 -34.50 -15.42
C LEU A 303 -18.68 -35.87 -14.74
N ASN A 304 -18.34 -35.92 -13.45
CA ASN A 304 -18.30 -37.16 -12.66
C ASN A 304 -19.69 -37.79 -12.48
N CYS A 305 -20.75 -36.97 -12.50
CA CYS A 305 -22.14 -37.43 -12.50
C CYS A 305 -22.63 -37.84 -13.91
N GLY A 306 -21.82 -37.72 -14.96
CA GLY A 306 -22.19 -38.09 -16.34
C GLY A 306 -23.16 -37.11 -17.02
N GLU A 307 -23.23 -35.86 -16.55
CA GLU A 307 -24.06 -34.83 -17.17
C GLU A 307 -23.42 -34.32 -18.47
N LYS A 308 -24.25 -33.91 -19.45
CA LYS A 308 -23.80 -33.38 -20.75
C LYS A 308 -23.66 -31.85 -20.78
N THR A 309 -23.82 -31.20 -19.64
CA THR A 309 -23.82 -29.74 -19.51
C THR A 309 -22.44 -29.12 -19.75
N HIS A 310 -21.37 -29.89 -19.54
CA HIS A 310 -20.00 -29.45 -19.71
C HIS A 310 -19.18 -30.49 -20.45
N THR A 311 -18.16 -30.05 -21.18
CA THR A 311 -17.24 -30.93 -21.89
C THR A 311 -15.93 -31.13 -21.13
N VAL A 312 -15.29 -32.28 -21.35
CA VAL A 312 -13.95 -32.58 -20.78
C VAL A 312 -12.92 -31.55 -21.24
N VAL A 313 -13.03 -31.07 -22.49
CA VAL A 313 -12.16 -30.05 -23.08
C VAL A 313 -12.30 -28.71 -22.34
N GLU A 314 -13.52 -28.24 -22.08
CA GLU A 314 -13.76 -27.02 -21.30
C GLU A 314 -13.18 -27.10 -19.88
N ALA A 315 -13.25 -28.29 -19.25
CA ALA A 315 -12.63 -28.51 -17.95
C ALA A 315 -11.10 -28.47 -18.00
N GLN A 316 -10.49 -29.04 -19.04
CA GLN A 316 -9.04 -28.97 -19.25
C GLN A 316 -8.58 -27.54 -19.54
N GLU A 317 -9.31 -26.77 -20.36
CA GLU A 317 -9.01 -25.37 -20.63
C GLU A 317 -9.09 -24.50 -19.37
N LEU A 318 -10.14 -24.70 -18.55
CA LEU A 318 -10.30 -23.96 -17.30
C LEU A 318 -9.17 -24.29 -16.31
N ARG A 319 -8.75 -25.55 -16.23
CA ARG A 319 -7.59 -25.97 -15.44
C ARG A 319 -6.30 -25.31 -15.95
N GLY A 320 -6.09 -25.22 -17.26
CA GLY A 320 -4.97 -24.51 -17.85
C GLY A 320 -4.95 -23.02 -17.51
N LYS A 321 -6.11 -22.36 -17.49
CA LYS A 321 -6.25 -20.95 -17.06
C LYS A 321 -5.89 -20.77 -15.59
N ILE A 322 -6.39 -21.64 -14.71
CA ILE A 322 -6.06 -21.64 -13.27
C ILE A 322 -4.55 -21.78 -13.05
N LEU A 323 -3.90 -22.72 -13.73
CA LEU A 323 -2.45 -22.95 -13.61
C LEU A 323 -1.63 -21.75 -14.11
N THR A 324 -2.08 -21.09 -15.17
CA THR A 324 -1.43 -19.88 -15.71
C THR A 324 -1.47 -18.72 -14.70
N LEU A 325 -2.63 -18.50 -14.08
CA LEU A 325 -2.80 -17.49 -13.04
C LEU A 325 -2.01 -17.86 -11.76
N ALA A 326 -1.99 -19.12 -11.36
CA ALA A 326 -1.18 -19.62 -10.26
C ALA A 326 0.32 -19.36 -10.47
N GLY A 327 0.83 -19.54 -11.68
CA GLY A 327 2.21 -19.17 -12.03
C GLY A 327 2.45 -17.66 -11.94
N SER A 328 1.46 -16.84 -12.31
CA SER A 328 1.52 -15.38 -12.20
C SER A 328 1.56 -14.91 -10.72
N ILE A 329 0.78 -15.57 -9.86
CA ILE A 329 0.78 -15.38 -8.40
C ILE A 329 2.16 -15.71 -7.81
N ASP A 330 2.73 -16.87 -8.14
CA ASP A 330 4.06 -17.28 -7.63
C ASP A 330 5.15 -16.28 -8.06
N ASN A 331 5.13 -15.85 -9.33
CA ASN A 331 6.07 -14.86 -9.86
C ASN A 331 5.96 -13.50 -9.14
N LEU A 332 4.75 -13.03 -8.84
CA LEU A 332 4.56 -11.81 -8.05
C LEU A 332 5.06 -11.99 -6.61
N SER A 333 4.80 -13.14 -5.98
CA SER A 333 5.30 -13.40 -4.61
C SER A 333 6.83 -13.38 -4.55
N LYS A 334 7.52 -13.91 -5.57
CA LYS A 334 8.99 -13.86 -5.68
C LYS A 334 9.50 -12.44 -5.86
N LYS A 335 8.80 -11.62 -6.67
CA LYS A 335 9.14 -10.20 -6.84
C LYS A 335 8.97 -9.41 -5.54
N ILE A 336 7.91 -9.68 -4.77
CA ILE A 336 7.70 -9.06 -3.45
C ILE A 336 8.80 -9.46 -2.46
N ALA A 337 9.23 -10.72 -2.47
CA ALA A 337 10.27 -11.23 -1.57
C ALA A 337 11.67 -10.64 -1.84
N ILE A 338 11.95 -10.17 -3.05
CA ILE A 338 13.24 -9.60 -3.46
C ILE A 338 13.17 -8.05 -3.55
N LEU A 339 12.00 -7.46 -3.25
CA LEU A 339 11.79 -6.03 -3.39
C LEU A 339 12.69 -5.24 -2.42
N GLY A 340 13.58 -4.42 -2.96
CA GLY A 340 14.51 -3.56 -2.20
C GLY A 340 15.74 -4.28 -1.64
N THR A 341 15.87 -5.60 -1.77
CA THR A 341 17.05 -6.33 -1.26
C THR A 341 18.32 -6.07 -2.07
N LYS A 342 18.19 -5.44 -3.25
CA LYS A 342 19.31 -5.04 -4.11
C LYS A 342 19.72 -3.58 -3.93
N ASP A 343 18.98 -2.81 -3.12
CA ASP A 343 19.29 -1.40 -2.89
C ASP A 343 20.46 -1.28 -1.92
N VAL A 344 21.56 -0.70 -2.39
CA VAL A 344 22.83 -0.57 -1.65
C VAL A 344 22.69 0.40 -0.46
N GLU A 345 21.82 1.41 -0.59
CA GLU A 345 21.70 2.48 0.42
C GLU A 345 20.72 2.16 1.56
N ASN A 346 19.65 1.42 1.31
CA ASN A 346 18.64 1.14 2.35
C ASN A 346 17.91 -0.19 2.13
N PRO A 347 18.58 -1.34 2.34
CA PRO A 347 17.95 -2.65 2.18
C PRO A 347 16.85 -2.84 3.24
N PRO A 348 15.77 -3.59 2.92
CA PRO A 348 14.68 -3.88 3.86
C PRO A 348 15.23 -4.70 5.03
N LYS A 349 15.21 -4.11 6.23
CA LYS A 349 15.62 -4.77 7.48
C LYS A 349 14.45 -4.91 8.46
N GLY A 350 14.53 -5.90 9.35
CA GLY A 350 13.56 -6.12 10.41
C GLY A 350 12.15 -6.43 9.89
N ARG A 351 11.15 -5.67 10.36
CA ARG A 351 9.72 -5.92 10.10
C ARG A 351 9.33 -5.90 8.61
N THR A 352 10.02 -5.10 7.79
CA THR A 352 9.72 -5.01 6.35
C THR A 352 10.08 -6.30 5.62
N LEU A 353 11.26 -6.87 5.91
CA LEU A 353 11.69 -8.14 5.32
C LEU A 353 10.80 -9.29 5.81
N GLN A 354 10.44 -9.28 7.09
CA GLN A 354 9.53 -10.28 7.67
C GLN A 354 8.15 -10.24 6.97
N LEU A 355 7.60 -9.05 6.71
CA LEU A 355 6.35 -8.92 5.96
C LEU A 355 6.45 -9.52 4.54
N GLN A 356 7.52 -9.20 3.82
CA GLN A 356 7.76 -9.74 2.46
C GLN A 356 7.86 -11.27 2.46
N GLN A 357 8.59 -11.84 3.43
CA GLN A 357 8.71 -13.29 3.60
C GLN A 357 7.37 -13.93 3.96
N ASN A 358 6.62 -13.34 4.89
CA ASN A 358 5.30 -13.84 5.29
C ASN A 358 4.31 -13.85 4.11
N ILE A 359 4.32 -12.81 3.26
CA ILE A 359 3.49 -12.79 2.03
C ILE A 359 3.85 -13.97 1.12
N LYS A 360 5.14 -14.23 0.91
CA LYS A 360 5.61 -15.36 0.08
C LYS A 360 5.19 -16.70 0.67
N ILE A 361 5.34 -16.87 1.99
CA ILE A 361 4.97 -18.10 2.70
C ILE A 361 3.46 -18.34 2.55
N ALA A 362 2.63 -17.34 2.88
CA ALA A 362 1.18 -17.42 2.75
C ALA A 362 0.74 -17.76 1.31
N THR A 363 1.38 -17.13 0.31
CA THR A 363 1.09 -17.41 -1.10
C THR A 363 1.43 -18.86 -1.48
N ASN A 364 2.57 -19.39 -0.99
CA ASN A 364 2.95 -20.78 -1.24
C ASN A 364 1.96 -21.77 -0.62
N TYR A 365 1.48 -21.50 0.59
CA TYR A 365 0.45 -22.33 1.22
C TYR A 365 -0.85 -22.30 0.43
N TYR A 366 -1.32 -21.12 0.01
CA TYR A 366 -2.52 -20.98 -0.82
C TYR A 366 -2.42 -21.80 -2.12
N LEU A 367 -1.29 -21.70 -2.85
CA LEU A 367 -1.11 -22.45 -4.09
C LEU A 367 -1.09 -23.97 -3.86
N LYS A 368 -0.46 -24.44 -2.77
CA LYS A 368 -0.45 -25.86 -2.41
C LYS A 368 -1.84 -26.39 -2.09
N ASP A 369 -2.62 -25.66 -1.29
CA ASP A 369 -3.94 -26.09 -0.86
C ASP A 369 -4.95 -26.06 -2.03
N ARG A 370 -5.00 -24.94 -2.77
CA ARG A 370 -6.10 -24.64 -3.69
C ARG A 370 -5.86 -25.04 -5.14
N VAL A 371 -4.60 -25.12 -5.57
CA VAL A 371 -4.25 -25.40 -6.97
C VAL A 371 -3.72 -26.84 -7.13
N ILE A 372 -2.88 -27.31 -6.20
CA ILE A 372 -2.35 -28.68 -6.26
C ILE A 372 -3.43 -29.69 -5.82
N GLY A 373 -4.34 -29.31 -4.91
CA GLY A 373 -5.46 -30.13 -4.46
C GLY A 373 -6.65 -30.24 -5.43
N LEU A 374 -6.56 -29.71 -6.66
CA LEU A 374 -7.68 -29.70 -7.59
C LEU A 374 -8.02 -31.11 -8.11
N PRO A 375 -9.32 -31.50 -8.09
CA PRO A 375 -9.76 -32.81 -8.54
C PRO A 375 -9.35 -33.07 -9.99
N SER A 376 -9.03 -34.33 -10.32
CA SER A 376 -8.70 -34.71 -11.70
C SER A 376 -9.96 -34.74 -12.57
N VAL A 377 -9.85 -34.25 -13.81
CA VAL A 377 -10.90 -34.45 -14.82
C VAL A 377 -10.88 -35.92 -15.26
N PRO A 378 -12.03 -36.59 -15.42
CA PRO A 378 -12.09 -37.93 -16.01
C PRO A 378 -11.54 -37.94 -17.44
N THR A 379 -10.82 -38.99 -17.81
CA THR A 379 -10.43 -39.24 -19.21
C THR A 379 -11.68 -39.38 -20.09
N GLU A 380 -11.61 -39.01 -21.37
CA GLU A 380 -12.77 -39.10 -22.28
C GLU A 380 -13.40 -40.51 -22.35
N LEU A 381 -12.58 -41.55 -22.22
CA LEU A 381 -13.04 -42.94 -22.15
C LEU A 381 -13.79 -43.24 -20.83
N ALA A 382 -13.29 -42.74 -19.71
CA ALA A 382 -13.94 -42.87 -18.40
C ALA A 382 -15.24 -42.05 -18.32
N PHE A 383 -15.30 -40.91 -19.02
CA PHE A 383 -16.52 -40.13 -19.12
C PHE A 383 -17.59 -40.84 -19.96
N LYS A 384 -17.21 -41.51 -21.06
CA LYS A 384 -18.14 -42.32 -21.86
C LYS A 384 -18.68 -43.51 -21.07
N SER A 385 -17.86 -44.21 -20.29
CA SER A 385 -18.35 -45.30 -19.44
C SER A 385 -19.27 -44.83 -18.31
N LEU A 386 -19.02 -43.64 -17.74
CA LEU A 386 -19.93 -42.99 -16.79
C LEU A 386 -21.26 -42.54 -17.42
N GLN A 387 -21.27 -42.19 -18.70
CA GLN A 387 -22.51 -41.92 -19.44
C GLN A 387 -23.30 -43.19 -19.73
N GLU A 388 -22.61 -44.29 -20.01
CA GLU A 388 -23.22 -45.59 -20.27
C GLU A 388 -23.80 -46.22 -19.00
N SER A 389 -23.17 -46.05 -17.83
CA SER A 389 -23.70 -46.54 -16.55
C SER A 389 -24.91 -45.74 -16.03
N ARG A 390 -25.15 -44.54 -16.56
CA ARG A 390 -26.30 -43.69 -16.23
C ARG A 390 -27.50 -43.91 -17.17
N ARG A 391 -27.28 -44.48 -18.36
CA ARG A 391 -28.34 -44.89 -19.30
C ARG A 391 -29.00 -46.17 -18.82
#